data_AF-L0HEG0-F1
#
_entry.id   AF-L0HEG0-F1
#
_cell.length_a   1.000
_cell.length_b   1.000
_cell.length_c   1.000
_cell.angle_alpha   90.00
_cell.angle_beta   90.00
_cell.angle_gamma   90.00
#
_symmetry.space_group_name_H-M   'P 1'
#
loop_
_entity.id
_entity.type
_entity.pdbx_description
1 polymer ?
#
loop_
_entity_poly.entity_id
_entity_poly.type
_entity_poly.pdbx_seq_one_letter_code
_entity_poly.pdbx_strand_id
1 'polypeptide(L)'
;MYLYFNVLLIIVVSEILTKKVSVMLQQETSETIGGPVPRLEAQGTGSAISVSPSAQKIVIIGSPFVRTGSIAMAGQALRIRYSAFDKTHEAIIETRDLERLVRDRFAPPAPVKQIRQGIDGTQVTDKIGYACRTVSGKALKIQTSTSDGDMVVSWTTLLQVVNQKIRSAHISRIKNNQPEAPRPAQVSVGRNIRAGLATGF
;
A
#
# COMPACT_ATOMS: atom_id res chain seq x y z
N MET A 1 -16.77 4.69 -53.23
CA MET A 1 -15.34 4.32 -53.03
C MET A 1 -14.71 4.91 -51.75
N TYR A 2 -15.43 5.66 -50.90
CA TYR A 2 -14.88 6.29 -49.68
C TYR A 2 -15.06 5.48 -48.38
N LEU A 3 -15.87 4.41 -48.39
CA LEU A 3 -16.15 3.61 -47.19
C LEU A 3 -15.03 2.60 -46.84
N TYR A 4 -14.28 2.13 -47.83
CA TYR A 4 -13.21 1.15 -47.60
C TYR A 4 -11.96 1.74 -46.94
N PHE A 5 -11.71 3.04 -47.11
CA PHE A 5 -10.53 3.70 -46.56
C PHE A 5 -10.59 3.87 -45.03
N ASN A 6 -11.78 4.14 -44.48
CA ASN A 6 -11.94 4.33 -43.04
C ASN A 6 -11.81 3.03 -42.24
N VAL A 7 -12.30 1.91 -42.79
CA VAL A 7 -12.18 0.60 -42.12
C VAL A 7 -10.73 0.14 -42.09
N LEU A 8 -9.98 0.34 -43.19
CA LEU A 8 -8.57 -0.02 -43.25
C LEU A 8 -7.72 0.80 -42.26
N LEU A 9 -8.03 2.10 -42.09
CA LEU A 9 -7.32 2.97 -41.14
C LEU A 9 -7.53 2.52 -39.69
N ILE A 10 -8.74 2.08 -39.33
CA ILE A 10 -9.05 1.61 -37.96
C ILE A 10 -8.29 0.30 -37.66
N ILE A 11 -8.19 -0.61 -38.63
CA ILE A 11 -7.48 -1.89 -38.46
C ILE A 11 -5.98 -1.64 -38.26
N VAL A 12 -5.37 -0.77 -39.08
CA VAL A 12 -3.94 -0.47 -38.99
C VAL A 12 -3.58 0.23 -37.68
N VAL A 13 -4.41 1.15 -37.19
CA VAL A 13 -4.16 1.83 -35.89
C VAL A 13 -4.30 0.86 -34.71
N SER A 14 -5.23 -0.10 -34.79
CA SER A 14 -5.41 -1.12 -33.74
C SER A 14 -4.23 -2.08 -33.63
N GLU A 15 -3.65 -2.50 -34.76
CA GLU A 15 -2.46 -3.38 -34.79
C GLU A 15 -1.18 -2.69 -34.28
N ILE A 16 -1.03 -1.39 -34.56
CA ILE A 16 0.13 -0.62 -34.08
C ILE A 16 0.06 -0.43 -32.56
N LEU A 17 -1.14 -0.23 -31.99
CA LEU A 17 -1.30 -0.10 -30.53
C LEU A 17 -1.02 -1.42 -29.79
N THR A 18 -1.42 -2.56 -30.35
CA THR A 18 -1.21 -3.87 -29.70
C THR A 18 0.25 -4.31 -29.70
N LYS A 19 1.01 -4.02 -30.77
CA LYS A 19 2.45 -4.32 -30.82
C LYS A 19 3.26 -3.48 -29.82
N LYS A 20 2.87 -2.22 -29.59
CA LYS A 20 3.60 -1.33 -28.67
C LYS A 20 3.43 -1.70 -27.20
N VAL A 21 2.29 -2.31 -26.83
CA VAL A 21 2.03 -2.78 -25.46
C VAL A 21 2.80 -4.07 -25.14
N SER A 22 3.04 -4.94 -26.13
CA SER A 22 3.78 -6.19 -25.90
C SER A 22 5.29 -5.99 -25.72
N VAL A 23 5.89 -4.97 -26.37
CA VAL A 23 7.33 -4.68 -26.23
C VAL A 23 7.69 -4.08 -24.86
N MET A 24 6.73 -3.47 -24.15
CA MET A 24 6.97 -2.92 -22.81
C MET A 24 6.96 -3.96 -21.67
N LEU A 25 6.56 -5.20 -21.93
CA LEU A 25 6.42 -6.25 -20.92
C LEU A 25 7.58 -7.27 -20.88
N GLN A 26 8.63 -7.09 -21.68
CA GLN A 26 9.75 -8.04 -21.79
C GLN A 26 11.12 -7.52 -21.32
N GLN A 27 11.20 -6.34 -20.69
CA GLN A 27 12.49 -5.73 -20.32
C GLN A 27 12.88 -5.83 -18.83
N GLU A 28 12.21 -6.66 -18.03
CA GLU A 28 12.65 -7.03 -16.68
C GLU A 28 12.93 -8.54 -16.64
N THR A 29 13.99 -8.99 -17.31
CA THR A 29 14.76 -10.22 -16.97
C THR A 29 15.84 -10.47 -18.00
N SER A 30 17.04 -9.95 -17.76
CA SER A 30 18.32 -10.65 -17.97
C SER A 30 19.47 -9.63 -17.98
N GLU A 31 20.43 -9.87 -17.08
CA GLU A 31 21.88 -9.94 -17.30
C GLU A 31 22.65 -9.42 -16.06
N THR A 32 23.77 -9.96 -15.57
CA THR A 32 24.57 -11.19 -15.74
C THR A 32 25.83 -10.99 -14.85
N ILE A 33 26.29 -12.02 -14.12
CA ILE A 33 27.70 -12.35 -13.68
C ILE A 33 28.53 -11.21 -13.02
N GLY A 34 29.00 -11.31 -11.77
CA GLY A 34 29.96 -12.29 -11.24
C GLY A 34 31.38 -11.67 -11.15
N GLY A 35 31.88 -11.46 -9.92
CA GLY A 35 33.27 -11.07 -9.62
C GLY A 35 33.70 -11.62 -8.25
N PRO A 36 34.97 -11.98 -8.05
CA PRO A 36 35.40 -12.78 -6.90
C PRO A 36 35.42 -11.96 -5.62
N VAL A 37 34.87 -12.55 -4.55
CA VAL A 37 34.85 -11.99 -3.20
C VAL A 37 36.27 -12.07 -2.61
N PRO A 38 36.92 -10.95 -2.23
CA PRO A 38 38.12 -11.02 -1.42
C PRO A 38 37.75 -11.52 -0.02
N ARG A 39 38.29 -12.69 0.33
CA ARG A 39 38.23 -13.28 1.67
C ARG A 39 39.17 -12.49 2.57
N LEU A 40 38.64 -11.55 3.35
CA LEU A 40 39.37 -10.95 4.46
C LEU A 40 39.19 -11.83 5.69
N GLU A 41 40.29 -12.44 6.10
CA GLU A 41 40.41 -13.20 7.34
C GLU A 41 40.20 -12.30 8.56
N ALA A 42 39.71 -12.92 9.62
CA ALA A 42 39.23 -12.33 10.84
C ALA A 42 40.27 -11.50 11.61
N GLN A 43 39.84 -10.37 12.19
CA GLN A 43 40.27 -9.92 13.52
C GLN A 43 39.45 -8.70 13.97
N GLY A 44 38.84 -8.79 15.16
CA GLY A 44 38.27 -7.64 15.84
C GLY A 44 36.89 -7.86 16.45
N THR A 45 36.86 -8.46 17.63
CA THR A 45 35.75 -8.37 18.59
C THR A 45 35.45 -6.91 18.92
N GLY A 46 34.27 -6.42 18.52
CA GLY A 46 33.78 -5.10 18.90
C GLY A 46 32.32 -4.91 18.48
N SER A 47 31.39 -5.17 19.40
CA SER A 47 29.98 -4.82 19.22
C SER A 47 29.82 -3.30 19.17
N ALA A 48 29.60 -2.74 17.98
CA ALA A 48 29.07 -1.39 17.82
C ALA A 48 28.21 -1.33 16.55
N ILE A 49 27.04 -1.97 16.59
CA ILE A 49 25.99 -1.70 15.60
C ILE A 49 25.28 -0.41 16.03
N SER A 50 25.90 0.73 15.70
CA SER A 50 25.20 2.00 15.57
C SER A 50 24.53 2.01 14.20
N VAL A 51 23.36 1.38 14.10
CA VAL A 51 22.45 1.67 12.98
C VAL A 51 21.85 3.03 13.26
N SER A 52 22.01 3.94 12.33
CA SER A 52 21.39 5.26 12.36
C SER A 52 19.86 5.10 12.54
N PRO A 53 19.23 5.73 13.55
CA PRO A 53 17.80 5.56 13.85
C PRO A 53 16.86 6.19 12.81
N SER A 54 17.41 6.75 11.72
CA SER A 54 16.66 7.49 10.70
C SER A 54 16.02 6.61 9.62
N ALA A 55 16.38 5.32 9.51
CA ALA A 55 15.91 4.44 8.42
C ALA A 55 14.84 3.41 8.85
N GLN A 56 14.55 3.28 10.15
CA GLN A 56 13.46 2.45 10.63
C GLN A 56 12.52 3.33 11.46
N LYS A 57 11.50 3.91 10.80
CA LYS A 57 10.30 4.32 11.53
C LYS A 57 9.61 3.04 12.01
N ILE A 58 10.12 2.54 13.13
CA ILE A 58 9.52 1.50 13.96
C ILE A 58 8.08 1.95 14.17
N VAL A 59 7.15 1.12 13.70
CA VAL A 59 5.76 1.23 14.13
C VAL A 59 5.82 1.00 15.63
N ILE A 60 5.67 2.07 16.40
CA ILE A 60 5.69 2.04 17.86
C ILE A 60 4.67 0.96 18.27
N ILE A 61 5.14 -0.06 18.98
CA ILE A 61 4.29 -1.07 19.61
C ILE A 61 3.30 -0.29 20.48
N GLY A 62 2.01 -0.26 20.11
CA GLY A 62 0.98 0.57 20.75
C GLY A 62 0.43 1.74 19.92
N SER A 63 0.91 1.96 18.68
CA SER A 63 0.27 2.91 17.75
C SER A 63 -1.17 2.47 17.46
N PRO A 64 -2.17 3.37 17.55
CA PRO A 64 -3.56 3.04 17.20
C PRO A 64 -3.73 2.78 15.69
N PHE A 65 -2.69 3.01 14.88
CA PHE A 65 -2.73 2.83 13.44
C PHE A 65 -2.23 1.46 12.99
N VAL A 66 -3.11 0.68 12.37
CA VAL A 66 -2.82 -0.62 11.77
C VAL A 66 -2.71 -0.46 10.26
N ARG A 67 -1.67 -1.05 9.65
CA ARG A 67 -1.52 -1.06 8.18
C ARG A 67 -2.59 -1.97 7.59
N THR A 68 -3.40 -1.44 6.67
CA THR A 68 -4.54 -2.16 6.09
C THR A 68 -4.44 -2.34 4.57
N GLY A 69 -3.55 -1.59 3.92
CA GLY A 69 -3.48 -1.58 2.46
C GLY A 69 -2.38 -0.69 1.91
N SER A 70 -2.52 -0.35 0.63
CA SER A 70 -1.62 0.54 -0.09
C SER A 70 -2.34 1.33 -1.18
N ILE A 71 -1.80 2.51 -1.49
CA ILE A 71 -2.14 3.29 -2.67
C ILE A 71 -1.00 3.24 -3.69
N ALA A 72 -1.34 3.27 -4.97
CA ALA A 72 -0.40 3.38 -6.08
C ALA A 72 -1.08 4.08 -7.26
N MET A 73 -0.30 4.70 -8.15
CA MET A 73 -0.84 5.15 -9.44
C MET A 73 -1.09 3.96 -10.36
N ALA A 74 -2.23 3.95 -11.04
CA ALA A 74 -2.58 2.99 -12.09
C ALA A 74 -3.01 3.77 -13.33
N GLY A 75 -2.08 3.98 -14.27
CA GLY A 75 -2.26 4.96 -15.33
C GLY A 75 -2.41 6.36 -14.74
N GLN A 76 -3.56 6.99 -14.97
CA GLN A 76 -3.85 8.33 -14.46
C GLN A 76 -4.71 8.32 -13.17
N ALA A 77 -5.21 7.16 -12.72
CA ALA A 77 -6.04 7.05 -11.53
C ALA A 77 -5.21 6.66 -10.30
N LEU A 78 -5.68 7.05 -9.11
CA LEU A 78 -5.12 6.54 -7.86
C LEU A 78 -5.82 5.23 -7.51
N ARG A 79 -5.07 4.12 -7.55
CA ARG A 79 -5.53 2.81 -7.09
C ARG A 79 -5.33 2.67 -5.59
N ILE A 80 -6.33 2.13 -4.93
CA ILE A 80 -6.40 1.88 -3.48
C ILE A 80 -6.68 0.39 -3.30
N ARG A 81 -5.72 -0.35 -2.74
CA ARG A 81 -5.87 -1.77 -2.40
C ARG A 81 -5.85 -1.94 -0.89
N TYR A 82 -6.84 -2.60 -0.32
CA TYR A 82 -6.94 -2.79 1.13
C TYR A 82 -7.61 -4.11 1.49
N SER A 83 -7.30 -4.61 2.68
CA SER A 83 -7.90 -5.82 3.24
C SER A 83 -8.96 -5.45 4.29
N ALA A 84 -10.15 -6.03 4.15
CA ALA A 84 -11.26 -5.90 5.10
C ALA A 84 -12.15 -7.15 5.04
N PHE A 85 -12.58 -7.64 6.21
CA PHE A 85 -13.44 -8.84 6.33
C PHE A 85 -12.87 -10.06 5.59
N ASP A 86 -11.57 -10.34 5.82
CA ASP A 86 -10.81 -11.44 5.18
C ASP A 86 -10.80 -11.42 3.64
N LYS A 87 -11.16 -10.29 3.04
CA LYS A 87 -11.16 -10.08 1.59
C LYS A 87 -10.29 -8.90 1.22
N THR A 88 -9.62 -9.01 0.07
CA THR A 88 -8.93 -7.88 -0.55
C THR A 88 -9.88 -7.14 -1.47
N HIS A 89 -9.95 -5.84 -1.28
CA HIS A 89 -10.75 -4.92 -2.08
C HIS A 89 -9.83 -3.99 -2.87
N GLU A 90 -10.28 -3.63 -4.06
CA GLU A 90 -9.61 -2.66 -4.93
C GLU A 90 -10.59 -1.56 -5.29
N ALA A 91 -10.15 -0.32 -5.15
CA ALA A 91 -10.91 0.88 -5.43
C ALA A 91 -10.04 1.91 -6.14
N ILE A 92 -10.67 2.88 -6.79
CA ILE A 92 -10.00 3.93 -7.54
C ILE A 92 -10.56 5.31 -7.19
N ILE A 93 -9.70 6.32 -7.30
CA ILE A 93 -10.07 7.72 -7.42
C ILE A 93 -9.63 8.17 -8.81
N GLU A 94 -10.58 8.70 -9.57
CA GLU A 94 -10.33 9.18 -10.94
C GLU A 94 -9.43 10.40 -10.95
N THR A 95 -8.72 10.60 -12.06
CA THR A 95 -7.72 11.67 -12.23
C THR A 95 -8.27 13.05 -11.95
N ARG A 96 -9.46 13.37 -12.50
CA ARG A 96 -10.09 14.68 -12.32
C ARG A 96 -10.37 14.99 -10.85
N ASP A 97 -10.82 13.99 -10.12
CA ASP A 97 -11.11 14.11 -8.69
C ASP A 97 -9.83 14.19 -7.85
N LEU A 98 -8.82 13.42 -8.22
CA LEU A 98 -7.51 13.45 -7.59
C LEU A 98 -6.83 14.82 -7.76
N GLU A 99 -6.81 15.36 -8.98
CA GLU A 99 -6.26 16.68 -9.29
C GLU A 99 -6.97 17.77 -8.47
N ARG A 100 -8.30 17.69 -8.39
CA ARG A 100 -9.11 18.60 -7.57
C ARG A 100 -8.72 18.55 -6.11
N LEU A 101 -8.58 17.35 -5.52
CA LEU A 101 -8.14 17.17 -4.14
C LEU A 101 -6.72 17.70 -3.90
N VAL A 102 -5.82 17.55 -4.88
CA VAL A 102 -4.43 18.00 -4.76
C VAL A 102 -4.33 19.53 -4.83
N ARG A 103 -5.10 20.14 -5.74
CA ARG A 103 -5.06 21.59 -6.01
C ARG A 103 -5.72 22.41 -4.91
N ASP A 104 -6.85 21.95 -4.37
CA ASP A 104 -7.63 22.69 -3.39
C ASP A 104 -7.81 21.90 -2.10
N ARG A 105 -7.40 22.52 -0.98
CA ARG A 105 -7.55 21.95 0.36
C ARG A 105 -9.03 21.80 0.75
N PHE A 106 -9.88 22.69 0.29
CA PHE A 106 -11.32 22.73 0.59
C PHE A 106 -12.16 22.12 -0.52
N ALA A 107 -11.52 21.40 -1.44
CA ALA A 107 -12.20 20.63 -2.46
C ALA A 107 -13.29 19.74 -1.84
N PRO A 108 -14.47 19.64 -2.47
CA PRO A 108 -15.49 18.70 -2.05
C PRO A 108 -14.93 17.27 -2.07
N PRO A 109 -15.45 16.34 -1.23
CA PRO A 109 -15.01 14.96 -1.23
C PRO A 109 -15.05 14.32 -2.62
N ALA A 110 -13.96 13.65 -2.99
CA ALA A 110 -13.87 12.87 -4.21
C ALA A 110 -14.61 11.54 -4.06
N PRO A 111 -15.37 11.08 -5.05
CA PRO A 111 -15.93 9.73 -5.05
C PRO A 111 -14.82 8.68 -5.13
N VAL A 112 -14.95 7.64 -4.30
CA VAL A 112 -14.14 6.42 -4.40
C VAL A 112 -14.99 5.36 -5.09
N LYS A 113 -14.47 4.79 -6.18
CA LYS A 113 -15.21 3.85 -7.02
C LYS A 113 -14.57 2.47 -7.01
N GLN A 114 -15.38 1.42 -7.10
CA GLN A 114 -14.93 0.05 -7.29
C GLN A 114 -15.25 -0.37 -8.72
N ILE A 115 -14.26 -0.91 -9.41
CA ILE A 115 -14.45 -1.52 -10.73
C ILE A 115 -14.81 -2.98 -10.51
N ARG A 116 -15.96 -3.39 -11.04
CA ARG A 116 -16.40 -4.79 -11.05
C ARG A 116 -16.60 -5.21 -12.50
N GLN A 117 -16.25 -6.46 -12.80
CA GLN A 117 -16.58 -7.04 -14.08
C GLN A 117 -17.98 -7.67 -13.97
N GLY A 118 -18.90 -7.20 -14.81
CA GLY A 118 -20.22 -7.78 -14.98
C GLY A 118 -20.13 -9.16 -15.64
N ILE A 119 -21.24 -9.90 -15.57
CA ILE A 119 -21.35 -11.27 -16.10
C ILE A 119 -21.09 -11.28 -17.62
N ASP A 120 -21.46 -10.20 -18.31
CA ASP A 120 -21.27 -10.02 -19.75
C ASP A 120 -19.87 -9.48 -20.13
N GLY A 121 -18.95 -9.41 -19.18
CA GLY A 121 -17.61 -8.84 -19.36
C GLY A 121 -17.55 -7.30 -19.36
N THR A 122 -18.69 -6.63 -19.18
CA THR A 122 -18.77 -5.17 -19.05
C THR A 122 -18.13 -4.69 -17.75
N GLN A 123 -17.39 -3.59 -17.77
CA GLN A 123 -16.87 -3.00 -16.54
C GLN A 123 -17.92 -2.06 -15.93
N VAL A 124 -18.39 -2.41 -14.74
CA VAL A 124 -19.30 -1.59 -13.94
C VAL A 124 -18.48 -0.84 -12.91
N THR A 125 -18.62 0.50 -12.89
CA THR A 125 -17.93 1.37 -11.95
C THR A 125 -18.91 1.86 -10.90
N ASP A 126 -18.88 1.28 -9.71
CA ASP A 126 -19.78 1.61 -8.61
C ASP A 126 -19.13 2.55 -7.61
N LYS A 127 -19.86 3.56 -7.16
CA LYS A 127 -19.40 4.42 -6.07
C LYS A 127 -19.56 3.69 -4.73
N ILE A 128 -18.45 3.49 -4.04
CA ILE A 128 -18.40 2.76 -2.76
C ILE A 128 -18.02 3.65 -1.57
N GLY A 129 -17.71 4.92 -1.81
CA GLY A 129 -17.31 5.82 -0.74
C GLY A 129 -16.79 7.16 -1.21
N TYR A 130 -16.01 7.80 -0.35
CA TYR A 130 -15.45 9.13 -0.56
C TYR A 130 -14.04 9.26 0.00
N ALA A 131 -13.27 10.15 -0.61
CA ALA A 131 -11.97 10.57 -0.12
C ALA A 131 -11.93 12.09 0.04
N CYS A 132 -11.40 12.56 1.15
CA CYS A 132 -11.25 13.99 1.41
C CYS A 132 -9.93 14.26 2.13
N ARG A 133 -9.42 15.48 1.96
CA ARG A 133 -8.29 15.95 2.76
C ARG A 133 -8.77 16.20 4.18
N THR A 134 -8.02 15.76 5.18
CA THR A 134 -8.39 15.98 6.58
C THR A 134 -8.45 17.46 6.92
N VAL A 135 -9.19 17.84 7.97
CA VAL A 135 -9.30 19.22 8.45
C VAL A 135 -7.92 19.84 8.70
N SER A 136 -6.99 19.08 9.27
CA SER A 136 -5.60 19.53 9.49
C SER A 136 -4.78 19.68 8.21
N GLY A 137 -5.25 19.15 7.07
CA GLY A 137 -4.56 19.18 5.78
C GLY A 137 -3.40 18.20 5.67
N LYS A 138 -3.11 17.42 6.73
CA LYS A 138 -1.91 16.56 6.84
C LYS A 138 -2.10 15.16 6.29
N ALA A 139 -3.33 14.75 6.01
CA ALA A 139 -3.63 13.41 5.51
C ALA A 139 -4.78 13.42 4.51
N LEU A 140 -4.84 12.38 3.69
CA LEU A 140 -6.04 12.01 2.93
C LEU A 140 -6.80 10.96 3.75
N LYS A 141 -8.07 11.25 4.02
CA LYS A 141 -9.02 10.34 4.64
C LYS A 141 -9.83 9.66 3.53
N ILE A 142 -9.96 8.35 3.59
CA ILE A 142 -10.69 7.52 2.65
C ILE A 142 -11.73 6.74 3.46
N GLN A 143 -13.00 6.91 3.12
CA GLN A 143 -14.12 6.22 3.74
C GLN A 143 -14.79 5.36 2.67
N THR A 144 -14.94 4.07 2.94
CA THR A 144 -15.63 3.15 2.03
C THR A 144 -16.66 2.33 2.79
N SER A 145 -17.75 1.93 2.13
CA SER A 145 -18.77 1.05 2.71
C SER A 145 -18.25 -0.36 3.02
N THR A 146 -17.15 -0.75 2.41
CA THR A 146 -16.51 -2.06 2.51
C THR A 146 -15.33 -2.09 3.47
N SER A 147 -14.93 -0.96 4.05
CA SER A 147 -13.87 -0.88 5.06
C SER A 147 -14.45 -0.81 6.46
N ASP A 148 -13.92 -1.61 7.38
CA ASP A 148 -14.21 -1.51 8.82
C ASP A 148 -13.48 -0.32 9.47
N GLY A 149 -13.86 0.90 9.06
CA GLY A 149 -13.35 2.17 9.58
C GLY A 149 -12.60 3.05 8.57
N ASP A 150 -12.19 4.22 9.04
CA ASP A 150 -11.56 5.26 8.22
C ASP A 150 -10.11 4.90 7.87
N MET A 151 -9.83 4.87 6.57
CA MET A 151 -8.50 4.66 6.02
C MET A 151 -7.80 6.00 5.86
N VAL A 152 -6.52 6.06 6.20
CA VAL A 152 -5.74 7.31 6.23
C VAL A 152 -4.37 7.09 5.62
N VAL A 153 -3.94 8.05 4.80
CA VAL A 153 -2.58 8.13 4.26
C VAL A 153 -2.03 9.54 4.45
N SER A 154 -0.74 9.65 4.78
CA SER A 154 -0.07 10.94 4.91
C SER A 154 -0.17 11.73 3.61
N TRP A 155 -0.48 13.02 3.70
CA TRP A 155 -0.60 13.88 2.53
C TRP A 155 0.72 14.00 1.76
N THR A 156 1.84 14.12 2.49
CA THR A 156 3.18 14.18 1.87
C THR A 156 3.49 12.92 1.08
N THR A 157 3.11 11.76 1.61
CA THR A 157 3.33 10.47 0.97
C THR A 157 2.39 10.27 -0.22
N LEU A 158 1.13 10.70 -0.11
CA LEU A 158 0.22 10.76 -1.25
C LEU A 158 0.82 11.59 -2.39
N LEU A 159 1.31 12.80 -2.10
CA LEU A 159 1.94 13.65 -3.10
C LEU A 159 3.18 12.99 -3.72
N GLN A 160 3.95 12.22 -2.96
CA GLN A 160 5.06 11.45 -3.51
C GLN A 160 4.58 10.35 -4.49
N VAL A 161 3.47 9.68 -4.20
CA VAL A 161 2.86 8.68 -5.11
C VAL A 161 2.30 9.35 -6.36
N VAL A 162 1.54 10.45 -6.20
CA VAL A 162 0.92 11.18 -7.32
C VAL A 162 1.99 11.75 -8.27
N ASN A 163 3.06 12.32 -7.72
CA ASN A 163 4.21 12.79 -8.50
C ASN A 163 5.16 11.66 -8.95
N GLN A 164 4.78 10.39 -8.75
CA GLN A 164 5.54 9.20 -9.13
C GLN A 164 6.97 9.14 -8.54
N LYS A 165 7.23 9.85 -7.44
CA LYS A 165 8.49 9.79 -6.69
C LYS A 165 8.66 8.46 -5.95
N ILE A 166 7.55 7.85 -5.55
CA ILE A 166 7.50 6.51 -4.98
C ILE A 166 6.41 5.70 -5.68
N ARG A 167 6.64 4.39 -5.87
CA ARG A 167 5.70 3.52 -6.60
C ARG A 167 4.40 3.26 -5.82
N SER A 168 4.48 3.15 -4.51
CA SER A 168 3.35 2.79 -3.64
C SER A 168 3.55 3.34 -2.23
N ALA A 169 2.45 3.57 -1.51
CA ALA A 169 2.45 4.00 -0.13
C ALA A 169 1.44 3.24 0.71
N HIS A 170 1.76 3.00 1.98
CA HIS A 170 0.87 2.29 2.89
C HIS A 170 -0.33 3.15 3.31
N ILE A 171 -1.47 2.48 3.45
CA ILE A 171 -2.68 3.00 4.06
C ILE A 171 -2.80 2.41 5.45
N SER A 172 -3.11 3.27 6.42
CA SER A 172 -3.34 2.87 7.80
C SER A 172 -4.79 3.10 8.18
N ARG A 173 -5.28 2.30 9.10
CA ARG A 173 -6.59 2.45 9.73
C ARG A 173 -6.42 2.67 11.22
N ILE A 174 -7.27 3.47 11.83
CA ILE A 174 -7.34 3.54 13.30
C ILE A 174 -8.01 2.26 13.78
N LYS A 175 -7.32 1.48 14.62
CA LYS A 175 -7.89 0.36 15.35
C LYS A 175 -8.95 0.96 16.28
N ASN A 176 -10.22 0.81 15.93
CA ASN A 176 -11.26 0.96 16.94
C ASN A 176 -10.96 -0.12 17.98
N ASN A 177 -10.89 0.27 19.25
CA ASN A 177 -10.62 -0.65 20.36
C ASN A 177 -11.78 -1.66 20.47
N GLN A 178 -11.81 -2.65 19.58
CA GLN A 178 -12.49 -3.90 19.84
C GLN A 178 -11.69 -4.53 20.99
N PRO A 179 -12.34 -4.92 22.11
CA PRO A 179 -11.64 -5.57 23.21
C PRO A 179 -10.90 -6.77 22.64
N GLU A 180 -9.57 -6.69 22.64
CA GLU A 180 -8.72 -7.84 22.35
C GLU A 180 -9.11 -8.89 23.39
N ALA A 181 -9.67 -10.01 22.95
CA ALA A 181 -9.94 -11.13 23.83
C ALA A 181 -8.69 -11.38 24.68
N PRO A 182 -8.81 -11.62 26.00
CA PRO A 182 -7.67 -11.68 26.89
C PRO A 182 -6.65 -12.65 26.33
N ARG A 183 -5.48 -12.12 25.97
CA ARG A 183 -4.34 -12.90 25.52
C ARG A 183 -4.11 -13.98 26.59
N PRO A 184 -4.09 -15.28 26.25
CA PRO A 184 -3.76 -16.29 27.25
C PRO A 184 -2.40 -15.93 27.82
N ALA A 185 -2.36 -15.76 29.15
CA ALA A 185 -1.14 -15.44 29.86
C ALA A 185 -0.06 -16.43 29.42
N GLN A 186 1.05 -15.92 28.89
CA GLN A 186 2.23 -16.76 28.69
C GLN A 186 2.59 -17.30 30.07
N VAL A 187 2.37 -18.60 30.27
CA VAL A 187 2.81 -19.33 31.46
C VAL A 187 4.31 -19.12 31.55
N SER A 188 4.75 -18.37 32.56
CA SER A 188 6.14 -18.25 32.92
C SER A 188 6.64 -19.64 33.30
N VAL A 189 7.33 -20.29 32.37
CA VAL A 189 8.02 -21.55 32.63
C VAL A 189 9.03 -21.32 33.75
N GLY A 190 8.91 -22.16 34.77
CA GLY A 190 9.40 -21.92 36.12
C GLY A 190 10.88 -21.58 36.24
N ARG A 191 11.16 -20.52 37.01
CA ARG A 191 12.40 -20.44 37.77
C ARG A 191 12.17 -21.23 39.05
N ASN A 192 12.74 -22.43 39.13
CA ASN A 192 12.81 -23.23 40.35
C ASN A 192 13.47 -22.40 41.46
N ILE A 193 12.68 -21.86 42.38
CA ILE A 193 13.18 -21.30 43.64
C ILE A 193 13.50 -22.51 44.52
N ARG A 194 14.79 -22.84 44.57
CA ARG A 194 15.34 -23.87 45.46
C ARG A 194 15.31 -23.31 46.88
N ALA A 195 14.25 -23.63 47.62
CA ALA A 195 14.20 -23.48 49.07
C ALA A 195 15.23 -24.45 49.68
N GLY A 196 16.29 -23.92 50.26
CA GLY A 196 17.27 -24.67 51.06
C GLY A 196 17.05 -24.38 52.54
N LEU A 197 16.29 -25.24 53.21
CA LEU A 197 16.30 -25.41 54.66
C LEU A 197 17.18 -26.63 54.97
N ALA A 198 18.29 -26.40 55.68
CA ALA A 198 19.06 -27.41 56.43
C ALA A 198 19.77 -26.64 57.56
N THR A 199 19.29 -26.59 58.81
CA THR A 199 19.42 -27.55 59.93
C THR A 199 20.84 -28.07 60.23
N GLY A 200 21.32 -27.77 61.44
CA GLY A 200 22.47 -28.37 62.17
C GLY A 200 23.82 -27.70 61.87
N PHE A 201 24.64 -27.23 62.82
CA PHE A 201 24.84 -27.55 64.25
C PHE A 201 25.08 -26.26 65.05
#